data_AF-A0A9D1R8K3-F1
#
_entry.id   AF-A0A9D1R8K3-F1
#
_cell.length_a   1.000
_cell.length_b   1.000
_cell.length_c   1.000
_cell.angle_alpha   90.00
_cell.angle_beta   90.00
_cell.angle_gamma   90.00
#
_symmetry.space_group_name_H-M   'P 1'
#
loop_
_entity.id
_entity.type
_entity.pdbx_description
1 polymer ?
#
loop_
_entity_poly.entity_id
_entity_poly.type
_entity_poly.pdbx_seq_one_letter_code
_entity_poly.pdbx_strand_id
1 'polypeptide(L)'
;DMKGKKVVVIGGGAVGLDVVEFFAPKGAQVSIVEMLPAIGNGIDPISKVGTFALMEKYGIRQMPNTGLKEVRPDSFLVETKEGSEILDFDYGFVCLGMKANAPVLDDLKKTFEDDNKVEIVNMGDSVRARRIIEGTDEGRNILNTLEKHGYL
;
A
#
# COMPACT_ATOMS: atom_id res chain seq x y z
N ASP A 1 -20.63 11.10 -7.25
CA ASP A 1 -21.48 9.90 -7.34
C ASP A 1 -20.71 8.87 -8.15
N MET A 2 -20.65 7.60 -7.70
CA MET A 2 -19.94 6.50 -8.39
C MET A 2 -20.88 5.38 -8.84
N LYS A 3 -22.20 5.63 -8.81
CA LYS A 3 -23.22 4.64 -9.15
C LYS A 3 -22.99 4.02 -10.52
N GLY A 4 -22.90 2.68 -10.54
CA GLY A 4 -22.74 1.91 -11.78
C GLY A 4 -21.31 1.87 -12.34
N LYS A 5 -20.34 2.51 -11.68
CA LYS A 5 -18.93 2.44 -12.07
C LYS A 5 -18.27 1.18 -11.52
N LYS A 6 -17.48 0.50 -12.36
CA LYS A 6 -16.67 -0.65 -11.97
C LYS A 6 -15.32 -0.17 -11.46
N VAL A 7 -14.97 -0.59 -10.25
CA VAL A 7 -13.69 -0.30 -9.62
C VAL A 7 -13.00 -1.62 -9.31
N VAL A 8 -11.77 -1.79 -9.79
CA VAL A 8 -10.97 -2.98 -9.49
C VAL A 8 -9.71 -2.54 -8.75
N VAL A 9 -9.49 -3.12 -7.57
CA VAL A 9 -8.37 -2.84 -6.70
C VAL A 9 -7.48 -4.07 -6.62
N ILE A 10 -6.21 -3.93 -7.02
CA ILE A 10 -5.19 -4.96 -6.90
C ILE A 10 -4.37 -4.71 -5.63
N GLY A 11 -4.39 -5.63 -4.68
CA GLY A 11 -3.71 -5.55 -3.39
C GLY A 11 -4.69 -5.35 -2.24
N GLY A 12 -4.72 -6.30 -1.30
CA GLY A 12 -5.57 -6.34 -0.11
C GLY A 12 -4.94 -5.76 1.14
N GLY A 13 -3.89 -4.95 1.02
CA GLY A 13 -3.27 -4.23 2.14
C GLY A 13 -4.03 -2.97 2.54
N ALA A 14 -3.49 -2.20 3.49
CA ALA A 14 -4.12 -0.98 4.03
C ALA A 14 -4.56 0.00 2.92
N VAL A 15 -3.67 0.35 1.99
CA VAL A 15 -3.97 1.28 0.89
C VAL A 15 -5.10 0.79 -0.02
N GLY A 16 -5.13 -0.51 -0.34
CA GLY A 16 -6.20 -1.08 -1.17
C GLY A 16 -7.54 -1.03 -0.46
N LEU A 17 -7.55 -1.22 0.87
CA LEU A 17 -8.76 -1.14 1.68
C LEU A 17 -9.28 0.28 1.82
N ASP A 18 -8.42 1.30 1.90
CA ASP A 18 -8.83 2.70 1.86
C ASP A 18 -9.55 3.05 0.55
N VAL A 19 -9.07 2.50 -0.58
CA VAL A 19 -9.71 2.68 -1.89
C VAL A 19 -11.10 2.03 -1.88
N VAL A 20 -11.23 0.81 -1.37
CA VAL A 20 -12.54 0.13 -1.23
C VAL A 20 -13.49 0.96 -0.36
N GLU A 21 -13.02 1.41 0.80
CA GLU A 21 -13.80 2.22 1.75
C GLU A 21 -14.26 3.54 1.13
N PHE A 22 -13.46 4.15 0.24
CA PHE A 22 -13.84 5.38 -0.45
C PHE A 22 -14.92 5.17 -1.52
N PHE A 23 -14.79 4.12 -2.34
CA PHE A 23 -15.64 3.92 -3.52
C PHE A 23 -16.95 3.18 -3.21
N ALA A 24 -16.93 2.19 -2.32
CA ALA A 24 -18.09 1.36 -2.03
C ALA A 24 -19.31 2.15 -1.51
N PRO A 25 -19.17 3.07 -0.53
CA PRO A 25 -20.31 3.87 -0.05
C PRO A 25 -20.88 4.84 -1.09
N LYS A 26 -20.13 5.10 -2.17
CA LYS A 26 -20.55 5.99 -3.28
C LYS A 26 -21.28 5.25 -4.40
N GLY A 27 -21.56 3.95 -4.22
CA GLY A 27 -22.35 3.14 -5.17
C GLY A 27 -21.56 2.48 -6.29
N ALA A 28 -20.23 2.45 -6.19
CA ALA A 28 -19.39 1.72 -7.15
C ALA A 28 -19.54 0.19 -6.98
N GLN A 29 -19.39 -0.54 -8.08
CA GLN A 29 -19.21 -1.99 -8.06
C GLN A 29 -17.72 -2.28 -7.88
N VAL A 30 -17.33 -2.70 -6.69
CA VAL A 30 -15.91 -2.85 -6.34
C VAL A 30 -15.51 -4.32 -6.29
N SER A 31 -14.37 -4.64 -6.91
CA SER A 31 -13.67 -5.92 -6.73
C SER A 31 -12.29 -5.65 -6.11
N ILE A 32 -11.91 -6.44 -5.11
CA ILE A 32 -10.58 -6.40 -4.51
C ILE A 32 -9.87 -7.74 -4.70
N VAL A 33 -8.66 -7.69 -5.22
CA VAL A 33 -7.83 -8.83 -5.58
C VAL A 33 -6.63 -8.91 -4.65
N GLU A 34 -6.38 -10.06 -4.04
CA GLU A 34 -5.26 -10.30 -3.15
C GLU A 34 -4.61 -11.64 -3.46
N MET A 35 -3.28 -11.66 -3.66
CA MET A 35 -2.56 -12.89 -3.98
C MET A 35 -2.44 -13.82 -2.77
N LEU A 36 -2.49 -13.25 -1.56
CA LEU A 36 -2.42 -13.99 -0.31
C LEU A 36 -3.79 -14.60 0.06
N PRO A 37 -3.82 -15.56 0.99
CA PRO A 37 -5.08 -16.20 1.39
C PRO A 37 -6.08 -15.27 2.10
N ALA A 38 -5.63 -14.10 2.57
CA ALA A 38 -6.44 -13.19 3.36
C ALA A 38 -6.20 -11.73 2.94
N ILE A 39 -7.30 -10.99 2.83
CA ILE A 39 -7.32 -9.53 2.72
C ILE A 39 -7.11 -8.91 4.12
N GLY A 40 -6.47 -7.74 4.16
CA GLY A 40 -6.21 -7.00 5.40
C GLY A 40 -5.09 -7.62 6.22
N ASN A 41 -4.04 -8.14 5.57
CA ASN A 41 -2.83 -8.58 6.27
C ASN A 41 -2.09 -7.38 6.88
N GLY A 42 -1.74 -7.49 8.16
CA GLY A 42 -1.07 -6.42 8.91
C GLY A 42 -1.99 -5.32 9.45
N ILE A 43 -3.30 -5.44 9.26
CA ILE A 43 -4.30 -4.56 9.89
C ILE A 43 -4.65 -5.08 11.28
N ASP A 44 -4.84 -4.17 12.23
CA ASP A 44 -5.21 -4.53 13.59
C ASP A 44 -6.61 -5.18 13.64
N PRO A 45 -6.89 -6.01 14.66
CA PRO A 45 -8.13 -6.76 14.74
C PRO A 45 -9.40 -5.89 14.73
N ILE A 46 -9.34 -4.69 15.32
CA ILE A 46 -10.52 -3.82 15.45
C ILE A 46 -10.88 -3.23 14.09
N SER A 47 -9.90 -2.66 13.39
CA SER A 47 -10.12 -2.12 12.04
C SER A 47 -10.56 -3.23 11.08
N LYS A 48 -9.99 -4.42 11.19
CA LYS A 48 -10.31 -5.57 10.35
C LYS A 48 -11.80 -5.96 10.43
N VAL A 49 -12.40 -5.94 11.62
CA VAL A 49 -13.84 -6.19 11.80
C VAL A 49 -14.68 -5.14 11.06
N GLY A 50 -14.32 -3.86 11.20
CA GLY A 50 -15.00 -2.77 10.50
C GLY A 50 -14.90 -2.89 8.97
N THR A 51 -13.73 -3.22 8.46
CA THR A 51 -13.51 -3.41 7.02
C THR A 51 -14.33 -4.57 6.46
N PHE A 52 -14.40 -5.72 7.13
CA PHE A 52 -15.21 -6.85 6.65
C PHE A 52 -16.71 -6.56 6.70
N ALA A 53 -17.19 -5.87 7.75
CA ALA A 53 -18.58 -5.42 7.81
C ALA A 53 -18.92 -4.45 6.67
N LEU A 54 -17.99 -3.55 6.31
CA LEU A 54 -18.13 -2.67 5.15
C LEU A 54 -18.19 -3.47 3.85
N MET A 55 -17.27 -4.43 3.67
CA MET A 55 -17.23 -5.26 2.46
C MET A 55 -18.51 -6.07 2.27
N GLU A 56 -19.05 -6.65 3.34
CA GLU A 56 -20.33 -7.36 3.33
C GLU A 56 -21.49 -6.42 3.01
N LYS A 57 -21.58 -5.28 3.71
CA LYS A 57 -22.66 -4.29 3.53
C LYS A 57 -22.79 -3.79 2.09
N TYR A 58 -21.68 -3.61 1.40
CA TYR A 58 -21.66 -3.07 0.03
C TYR A 58 -21.48 -4.15 -1.05
N GLY A 59 -21.44 -5.44 -0.68
CA GLY A 59 -21.34 -6.55 -1.64
C GLY A 59 -20.04 -6.53 -2.44
N ILE A 60 -18.91 -6.21 -1.79
CA ILE A 60 -17.61 -6.13 -2.45
C ILE A 60 -17.17 -7.53 -2.88
N ARG A 61 -16.79 -7.67 -4.15
CA ARG A 61 -16.25 -8.93 -4.68
C ARG A 61 -14.83 -9.12 -4.16
N GLN A 62 -14.65 -10.06 -3.24
CA GLN A 62 -13.36 -10.37 -2.62
C GLN A 62 -12.71 -11.55 -3.35
N MET A 63 -11.48 -11.38 -3.82
CA MET A 63 -10.74 -12.39 -4.59
C MET A 63 -9.39 -12.68 -3.93
N PRO A 64 -9.35 -13.39 -2.78
CA PRO A 64 -8.10 -13.86 -2.19
C PRO A 64 -7.48 -14.99 -3.02
N ASN A 65 -6.19 -15.27 -2.81
CA ASN A 65 -5.42 -16.23 -3.62
C ASN A 65 -5.48 -15.94 -5.13
N THR A 66 -5.61 -14.68 -5.51
CA THR A 66 -5.72 -14.24 -6.91
C THR A 66 -4.62 -13.24 -7.22
N GLY A 67 -3.80 -13.53 -8.24
CA GLY A 67 -2.64 -12.72 -8.58
C GLY A 67 -2.84 -11.89 -9.85
N LEU A 68 -2.44 -10.63 -9.85
CA LEU A 68 -2.36 -9.83 -11.07
C LEU A 68 -1.31 -10.41 -12.03
N LYS A 69 -1.66 -10.53 -13.31
CA LYS A 69 -0.77 -11.00 -14.39
C LYS A 69 -0.46 -9.92 -15.40
N GLU A 70 -1.44 -9.10 -15.77
CA GLU A 70 -1.28 -8.08 -16.81
C GLU A 70 -2.14 -6.85 -16.50
N VAL A 71 -1.58 -5.67 -16.76
CA VAL A 71 -2.31 -4.40 -16.72
C VAL A 71 -2.62 -3.97 -18.14
N ARG A 72 -3.90 -3.77 -18.45
CA ARG A 72 -4.40 -3.28 -19.73
C ARG A 72 -5.06 -1.91 -19.55
N PRO A 73 -5.37 -1.17 -20.64
CA PRO A 73 -5.93 0.18 -20.54
C PRO A 73 -7.22 0.29 -19.72
N ASP A 74 -8.08 -0.73 -19.79
CA ASP A 74 -9.43 -0.77 -19.22
C ASP A 74 -9.75 -2.08 -18.48
N SER A 75 -8.74 -2.95 -18.30
CA SER A 75 -8.93 -4.22 -17.60
C SER A 75 -7.65 -4.71 -16.90
N PHE A 76 -7.82 -5.62 -15.95
CA PHE A 76 -6.73 -6.43 -15.40
C PHE A 76 -6.89 -7.88 -15.79
N LEU A 77 -5.80 -8.54 -16.21
CA LEU A 77 -5.75 -10.00 -16.27
C LEU A 77 -5.27 -10.51 -14.92
N VAL A 78 -6.07 -11.34 -14.27
CA VAL A 78 -5.74 -11.97 -12.99
C VAL A 78 -5.73 -13.49 -13.11
N GLU A 79 -4.98 -14.16 -12.26
CA GLU A 79 -4.94 -15.61 -12.15
C GLU A 79 -5.58 -16.02 -10.83
N THR A 80 -6.69 -16.73 -10.92
CA THR A 80 -7.40 -17.33 -9.78
C THR A 80 -6.93 -18.78 -9.58
N LYS A 81 -7.48 -19.48 -8.59
CA LYS A 81 -7.27 -20.94 -8.45
C LYS A 81 -7.89 -21.75 -9.59
N GLU A 82 -8.87 -21.18 -10.27
CA GLU A 82 -9.68 -21.84 -11.32
C GLU A 82 -9.17 -21.51 -12.74
N GLY A 83 -8.18 -20.61 -12.83
CA GLY A 83 -7.59 -20.14 -14.09
C GLY A 83 -7.60 -18.62 -14.21
N SER A 84 -7.22 -18.13 -15.39
CA SER A 84 -7.16 -16.71 -15.68
C SER A 84 -8.55 -16.08 -15.87
N GLU A 85 -8.74 -14.89 -15.33
CA GLU A 85 -9.96 -14.07 -15.45
C GLU A 85 -9.60 -12.64 -15.88
N ILE A 86 -10.45 -12.01 -16.70
CA ILE A 86 -10.33 -10.59 -17.06
C ILE A 86 -11.32 -9.77 -16.21
N LEU A 87 -10.80 -8.75 -15.54
CA LEU A 87 -11.57 -7.82 -14.73
C LEU A 87 -11.61 -6.44 -15.39
N ASP A 88 -12.71 -6.12 -16.07
CA ASP A 88 -12.93 -4.79 -16.66
C ASP A 88 -13.20 -3.74 -15.58
N PHE A 89 -12.72 -2.52 -15.78
CA PHE A 89 -12.93 -1.40 -14.86
C PHE A 89 -13.19 -0.08 -15.58
N ASP A 90 -13.93 0.81 -14.92
CA ASP A 90 -13.85 2.26 -15.20
C ASP A 90 -12.64 2.87 -14.48
N TYR A 91 -12.28 2.33 -13.30
CA TYR A 91 -11.13 2.75 -12.50
C TYR A 91 -10.37 1.54 -11.95
N GLY A 92 -9.10 1.42 -12.33
CA GLY A 92 -8.20 0.38 -11.86
C GLY A 92 -7.14 0.93 -10.91
N PHE A 93 -6.95 0.27 -9.76
CA PHE A 93 -5.95 0.65 -8.76
C PHE A 93 -4.94 -0.47 -8.54
N VAL A 94 -3.64 -0.13 -8.57
CA VAL A 94 -2.55 -1.06 -8.27
C VAL A 94 -1.91 -0.66 -6.93
N CYS A 95 -2.20 -1.43 -5.90
CA CYS A 95 -1.83 -1.20 -4.50
C CYS A 95 -0.89 -2.31 -3.97
N LEU A 96 0.18 -2.62 -4.72
CA LEU A 96 1.09 -3.75 -4.47
C LEU A 96 2.27 -3.43 -3.54
N GLY A 97 2.10 -2.42 -2.67
CA GLY A 97 3.15 -1.93 -1.78
C GLY A 97 3.97 -0.79 -2.37
N MET A 98 4.91 -0.30 -1.57
CA MET A 98 5.71 0.89 -1.85
C MET A 98 7.19 0.55 -1.84
N LYS A 99 7.99 1.33 -2.57
CA LYS A 99 9.45 1.26 -2.54
C LYS A 99 9.99 2.55 -1.94
N ALA A 100 11.12 2.44 -1.25
CA ALA A 100 11.83 3.61 -0.77
C ALA A 100 12.17 4.54 -1.93
N ASN A 101 12.01 5.84 -1.72
CA ASN A 101 12.30 6.86 -2.72
C ASN A 101 13.15 7.96 -2.09
N ALA A 102 14.41 8.04 -2.51
CA ALA A 102 15.40 8.98 -1.98
C ALA A 102 16.26 9.59 -3.10
N PRO A 103 15.65 10.27 -4.09
CA PRO A 103 16.33 10.62 -5.34
C PRO A 103 17.45 11.65 -5.17
N VAL A 104 17.42 12.43 -4.08
CA VAL A 104 18.40 13.49 -3.80
C VAL A 104 19.46 13.08 -2.78
N LEU A 105 19.33 11.91 -2.15
CA LEU A 105 20.18 11.52 -1.03
C LEU A 105 21.65 11.40 -1.43
N ASP A 106 21.93 10.83 -2.60
CA ASP A 106 23.29 10.66 -3.10
C ASP A 106 23.97 12.00 -3.41
N ASP A 107 23.23 12.96 -3.94
CA ASP A 107 23.75 14.30 -4.24
C ASP A 107 23.99 15.11 -2.97
N LEU A 108 23.13 14.97 -1.97
CA LEU A 108 23.35 15.55 -0.64
C LEU A 108 24.62 15.00 0.02
N LYS A 109 24.81 13.68 -0.02
CA LYS A 109 26.01 13.03 0.51
C LYS A 109 27.28 13.54 -0.18
N LYS A 110 27.31 13.53 -1.51
CA LYS A 110 28.47 14.04 -2.27
C LYS A 110 28.80 15.50 -1.99
N THR A 111 27.79 16.33 -1.70
CA THR A 111 27.97 17.77 -1.52
C THR A 111 28.40 18.15 -0.10
N PHE A 112 27.91 17.42 0.91
CA PHE A 112 28.01 17.85 2.30
C PHE A 112 28.74 16.86 3.22
N GLU A 113 28.96 15.60 2.82
CA GLU A 113 29.59 14.57 3.67
C GLU A 113 31.12 14.72 3.78
N ASP A 114 31.72 15.73 3.14
CA ASP A 114 33.16 15.99 3.18
C ASP A 114 33.67 16.28 4.62
N ASP A 115 34.77 15.64 4.98
CA ASP A 115 35.51 15.79 6.25
C ASP A 115 34.78 15.39 7.55
N ASN A 116 33.72 14.56 7.52
CA ASN A 116 32.92 14.20 8.71
C ASN A 116 32.37 15.42 9.49
N LYS A 117 32.25 16.58 8.85
CA LYS A 117 31.80 17.83 9.49
C LYS A 117 30.28 17.96 9.54
N VAL A 118 29.58 17.30 8.61
CA VAL A 118 28.12 17.32 8.51
C VAL A 118 27.62 15.89 8.37
N GLU A 119 26.83 15.46 9.34
CA GLU A 119 26.20 14.14 9.33
C GLU A 119 24.87 14.18 8.56
N ILE A 120 24.67 13.21 7.66
CA ILE A 120 23.45 13.09 6.87
C ILE A 120 22.76 11.77 7.19
N VAL A 121 21.60 11.86 7.86
CA VAL A 121 20.78 10.70 8.22
C VAL A 121 19.53 10.64 7.33
N ASN A 122 19.38 9.55 6.59
CA ASN A 122 18.14 9.25 5.86
C ASN A 122 17.12 8.62 6.84
N MET A 123 15.87 9.07 6.83
CA MET A 123 14.86 8.64 7.80
C MET A 123 13.48 8.38 7.18
N GLY A 124 12.71 7.49 7.79
CA GLY A 124 11.33 7.23 7.40
C GLY A 124 11.20 6.41 6.11
N ASP A 125 10.18 6.70 5.30
CA ASP A 125 9.86 5.89 4.12
C ASP A 125 10.90 5.99 3.00
N SER A 126 11.72 7.05 2.97
CA SER A 126 12.86 7.17 2.05
C SER A 126 14.00 6.22 2.39
N VAL A 127 14.02 5.62 3.59
CA VAL A 127 14.88 4.47 3.94
C VAL A 127 14.18 3.19 3.52
N ARG A 128 12.96 3.00 4.03
CA ARG A 128 12.13 1.82 3.80
C ARG A 128 10.68 2.17 4.11
N ALA A 129 9.82 2.04 3.10
CA ALA A 129 8.39 2.23 3.23
C ALA A 129 7.81 1.32 4.32
N ARG A 130 7.19 1.93 5.33
CA ARG A 130 6.62 1.28 6.52
C ARG A 130 5.32 1.98 6.90
N ARG A 131 4.78 1.73 8.11
CA ARG A 131 3.60 2.45 8.58
C ARG A 131 4.05 3.78 9.18
N ILE A 132 3.09 4.66 9.39
CA ILE A 132 3.32 5.98 9.97
C ILE A 132 4.01 5.90 11.33
N ILE A 133 3.69 4.89 12.15
CA ILE A 133 4.25 4.74 13.50
C ILE A 133 5.76 4.58 13.45
N GLU A 134 6.30 3.76 12.55
CA GLU A 134 7.74 3.56 12.42
C GLU A 134 8.44 4.85 11.97
N GLY A 135 7.87 5.57 11.01
CA GLY A 135 8.43 6.86 10.56
C GLY A 135 8.43 7.91 11.66
N THR A 136 7.36 8.00 12.45
CA THR A 136 7.29 8.93 13.58
C THR A 136 8.21 8.55 14.73
N ASP A 137 8.36 7.25 15.02
CA ASP A 137 9.26 6.76 16.07
C ASP A 137 10.71 7.08 15.73
N GLU A 138 11.11 6.86 14.48
CA GLU A 138 12.46 7.13 14.00
C GLU A 138 12.81 8.62 14.16
N GLY A 139 11.93 9.51 13.69
CA GLY A 139 12.13 10.96 13.81
C GLY A 139 12.07 11.49 15.25
N ARG A 140 11.15 10.97 16.07
CA ARG A 140 10.99 11.41 17.46
C ARG A 140 12.16 11.00 18.34
N ASN A 141 12.69 9.79 18.13
CA ASN A 141 13.76 9.21 18.94
C ASN A 141 15.13 9.35 18.27
N ILE A 142 15.38 10.49 17.63
CA ILE A 142 16.61 10.72 16.86
C ILE A 142 17.88 10.38 17.65
N LEU A 143 17.96 10.72 18.94
CA LEU A 143 19.12 10.39 19.78
C LEU A 143 19.33 8.88 19.91
N ASN A 144 18.26 8.10 20.13
CA ASN A 144 18.37 6.64 20.19
C ASN A 144 18.70 6.03 18.82
N THR A 145 18.24 6.66 17.74
CA THR A 145 18.57 6.25 16.36
C THR A 145 20.04 6.50 16.07
N LEU A 146 20.58 7.66 16.47
CA LEU A 146 21.99 8.00 16.35
C LEU A 146 22.87 7.03 17.17
N GLU A 147 22.49 6.71 18.41
CA GLU A 147 23.19 5.72 19.25
C GLU A 147 23.18 4.31 18.60
N LYS A 148 22.03 3.84 18.09
CA LYS A 148 21.92 2.54 17.41
C LYS A 148 22.76 2.42 16.14
N HIS A 149 23.04 3.54 15.47
CA HIS A 149 23.89 3.59 14.30
C HIS A 149 25.38 3.83 14.65
N GLY A 150 25.72 3.97 15.94
CA GLY A 150 27.08 4.12 16.45
C GLY A 150 27.61 5.55 16.41
N TYR A 151 26.73 6.55 16.39
CA TYR A 151 27.09 7.98 16.36
C TYR A 151 27.13 8.63 17.75
N LEU A 152 26.63 7.94 18.78
CA LEU A 152 26.67 8.35 20.20
C LEU A 152 27.30 7.27 21.07
#